data_AF-A0A7R9UEP6-F1
#
_entry.id   AF-A0A7R9UEP6-F1
#
_cell.length_a   1.000
_cell.length_b   1.000
_cell.length_c   1.000
_cell.angle_alpha   90.00
_cell.angle_beta   90.00
_cell.angle_gamma   90.00
#
_symmetry.space_group_name_H-M   'P 1'
#
loop_
_entity.id
_entity.type
_entity.pdbx_description
1 polymer ?
#
loop_
_entity_poly.entity_id
_entity_poly.type
_entity_poly.pdbx_seq_one_letter_code
_entity_poly.pdbx_strand_id
1 'polypeptide(L)'
;GHPGMASLALSQHCYEHDAPADGKVPRRRFGRTELQMPILSLGGMRFHTDGRLEAAERAARIVQRALELGVNHIETAQMYSNSEDYLGAALRQWPRDAYILQTKAAPSADPQRFKAGVLASLTRLHASHLDLLSFHGINDEEKLEQVLRPGGCLEVARELQKERKVRFLGF
;
A
#
# COMPACT_ATOMS: atom_id res chain seq x y z
N GLY A 1 36.63 -42.03 -28.20
CA GLY A 1 35.17 -42.00 -28.43
C GLY A 1 34.51 -41.31 -27.26
N HIS A 2 33.59 -40.39 -27.52
CA HIS A 2 32.98 -39.44 -26.57
C HIS A 2 32.37 -40.06 -25.29
N PRO A 3 32.40 -39.36 -24.14
CA PRO A 3 31.55 -39.67 -23.00
C PRO A 3 30.12 -39.16 -23.27
N GLY A 4 29.13 -39.99 -22.93
CA GLY A 4 27.70 -39.72 -23.12
C GLY A 4 27.17 -38.61 -22.20
N MET A 5 26.32 -37.76 -22.77
CA MET A 5 25.55 -36.76 -22.02
C MET A 5 24.47 -37.47 -21.19
N ALA A 6 24.53 -37.32 -19.88
CA ALA A 6 23.38 -37.55 -19.01
C ALA A 6 22.39 -36.40 -19.20
N SER A 7 21.27 -36.68 -19.87
CA SER A 7 20.12 -35.79 -19.92
C SER A 7 19.47 -35.74 -18.53
N LEU A 8 19.68 -34.64 -17.81
CA LEU A 8 18.90 -34.30 -16.63
C LEU A 8 17.50 -33.92 -17.09
N ALA A 9 16.56 -34.87 -17.02
CA ALA A 9 15.14 -34.58 -17.09
C ALA A 9 14.75 -33.76 -15.86
N LEU A 10 14.83 -32.43 -15.98
CA LEU A 10 14.20 -31.52 -15.03
C LEU A 10 12.70 -31.76 -15.09
N SER A 11 12.18 -32.34 -14.01
CA SER A 11 10.76 -32.61 -13.79
C SER A 11 9.94 -31.34 -14.07
N GLN A 12 9.14 -31.38 -15.13
CA GLN A 12 8.12 -30.37 -15.48
C GLN A 12 6.97 -30.26 -14.45
N HIS A 13 7.12 -30.84 -13.26
CA HIS A 13 6.06 -30.96 -12.25
C HIS A 13 5.90 -29.75 -11.31
N CYS A 14 6.66 -28.67 -11.50
CA CYS A 14 6.60 -27.50 -10.60
C CYS A 14 5.97 -26.24 -11.22
N TYR A 15 5.42 -26.31 -12.45
CA TYR A 15 4.83 -25.14 -13.14
C TYR A 15 3.33 -25.24 -13.40
N GLU A 16 2.63 -26.17 -12.77
CA GLU A 16 1.17 -26.13 -12.66
C GLU A 16 0.83 -25.69 -11.24
N HIS A 17 0.82 -24.37 -11.00
CA HIS A 17 0.36 -23.81 -9.73
C HIS A 17 -0.69 -22.74 -9.98
N ASP A 18 -1.95 -23.14 -9.78
CA ASP A 18 -3.03 -22.35 -9.19
C ASP A 18 -3.18 -20.90 -9.68
N ALA A 19 -3.18 -20.67 -11.00
CA ALA A 19 -3.77 -19.45 -11.52
C ALA A 19 -5.27 -19.45 -11.12
N PRO A 20 -5.79 -18.42 -10.45
CA PRO A 20 -7.19 -18.37 -10.04
C PRO A 20 -8.10 -18.55 -11.25
N ALA A 21 -9.21 -19.28 -11.08
CA ALA A 21 -10.12 -19.60 -12.17
C ALA A 21 -10.73 -18.36 -12.87
N ASP A 22 -10.71 -17.20 -12.20
CA ASP A 22 -11.15 -15.91 -12.74
C ASP A 22 -10.04 -15.10 -13.42
N GLY A 23 -8.82 -15.64 -13.52
CA GLY A 23 -7.66 -14.99 -14.14
C GLY A 23 -7.07 -13.82 -13.34
N LYS A 24 -7.54 -13.59 -12.10
CA LYS A 24 -7.06 -12.49 -11.26
C LYS A 24 -5.84 -12.90 -10.43
N VAL A 25 -5.16 -11.91 -9.85
CA VAL A 25 -4.04 -12.14 -8.93
C VAL A 25 -4.50 -12.92 -7.70
N PRO A 26 -3.81 -14.02 -7.32
CA PRO A 26 -4.09 -14.77 -6.08
C PRO A 26 -4.12 -13.89 -4.85
N ARG A 27 -4.87 -14.31 -3.83
CA ARG A 27 -4.99 -13.59 -2.55
C ARG A 27 -4.58 -14.47 -1.38
N ARG A 28 -4.11 -13.83 -0.32
CA ARG A 28 -3.78 -14.48 0.96
C ARG A 28 -4.30 -13.65 2.12
N ARG A 29 -4.71 -14.34 3.19
CA ARG A 29 -5.08 -13.69 4.44
C ARG A 29 -3.88 -12.93 5.01
N PHE A 30 -4.06 -11.65 5.32
CA PHE A 30 -3.01 -10.81 5.90
C PHE A 30 -3.02 -10.85 7.43
N GLY A 31 -2.32 -11.86 7.99
CA GLY A 31 -2.13 -12.00 9.42
C GLY A 31 -3.45 -12.04 10.19
N ARG A 32 -3.56 -11.20 11.23
CA ARG A 32 -4.77 -11.03 12.08
C ARG A 32 -5.72 -9.93 11.59
N THR A 33 -5.41 -9.28 10.47
CA THR A 33 -6.29 -8.25 9.89
C THR A 33 -7.47 -8.86 9.15
N GLU A 34 -7.38 -10.16 8.84
CA GLU A 34 -8.32 -10.91 8.00
C GLU A 34 -8.50 -10.37 6.56
N LEU A 35 -7.77 -9.31 6.18
CA LEU A 35 -7.79 -8.77 4.83
C LEU A 35 -7.34 -9.84 3.82
N GLN A 36 -8.12 -10.00 2.75
CA GLN A 36 -7.74 -10.85 1.62
C GLN A 36 -6.82 -10.06 0.69
N MET A 37 -5.54 -10.03 1.04
CA MET A 37 -4.50 -9.25 0.39
C MET A 37 -4.08 -9.90 -0.94
N PRO A 38 -4.09 -9.20 -2.08
CA PRO A 38 -3.48 -9.72 -3.31
C PRO A 38 -1.98 -9.95 -3.11
N ILE A 39 -1.45 -11.01 -3.72
CA ILE A 39 -0.01 -11.33 -3.62
C ILE A 39 0.87 -10.26 -4.30
N LEU A 40 0.27 -9.40 -5.13
CA LEU A 40 0.89 -8.23 -5.73
C LEU A 40 0.17 -6.96 -5.26
N SER A 41 0.93 -5.89 -5.09
CA SER A 41 0.43 -4.57 -4.71
C SER A 41 0.82 -3.53 -5.75
N LEU A 42 -0.01 -2.50 -5.93
CA LEU A 42 0.34 -1.33 -6.74
C LEU A 42 1.06 -0.30 -5.87
N GLY A 43 2.38 -0.20 -6.05
CA GLY A 43 3.22 0.74 -5.30
C GLY A 43 3.18 2.17 -5.86
N GLY A 44 3.01 3.15 -4.98
CA GLY A 44 2.74 4.55 -5.31
C GLY A 44 3.97 5.41 -5.59
N MET A 45 5.18 4.95 -5.28
CA MET A 45 6.40 5.77 -5.33
C MET A 45 6.65 6.46 -6.68
N ARG A 46 6.24 5.84 -7.78
CA ARG A 46 6.39 6.38 -9.15
C ARG A 46 5.16 7.12 -9.67
N PHE A 47 4.13 7.28 -8.86
CA PHE A 47 2.93 8.07 -9.18
C PHE A 47 3.16 9.56 -8.93
N HIS A 48 4.30 10.11 -9.31
CA HIS A 48 4.58 11.54 -9.24
C HIS A 48 4.74 12.10 -10.64
N THR A 49 4.46 13.39 -10.80
CA THR A 49 4.67 14.10 -12.07
C THR A 49 5.08 15.53 -11.83
N ASP A 50 5.72 16.06 -12.86
CA ASP A 50 5.98 17.46 -13.18
C ASP A 50 4.72 18.31 -13.47
N GLY A 51 3.50 17.77 -13.30
CA GLY A 51 2.24 18.51 -13.49
C GLY A 51 1.57 18.33 -14.86
N ARG A 52 2.01 17.35 -15.66
CA ARG A 52 1.49 17.11 -17.01
C ARG A 52 0.20 16.28 -16.99
N LEU A 53 -0.81 16.69 -17.76
CA LEU A 53 -2.10 15.99 -17.88
C LEU A 53 -1.93 14.51 -18.25
N GLU A 54 -1.04 14.21 -19.20
CA GLU A 54 -0.78 12.84 -19.63
C GLU A 54 -0.33 11.92 -18.47
N ALA A 55 0.36 12.47 -17.46
CA ALA A 55 0.79 11.68 -16.31
C ALA A 55 -0.40 11.31 -15.41
N ALA A 56 -1.36 12.21 -15.25
CA ALA A 56 -2.60 11.94 -14.53
C ALA A 56 -3.41 10.84 -15.23
N GLU A 57 -3.54 10.91 -16.56
CA GLU A 57 -4.24 9.89 -17.32
C GLU A 57 -3.51 8.54 -17.30
N ARG A 58 -2.17 8.54 -17.34
CA ARG A 58 -1.36 7.33 -17.16
C ARG A 58 -1.62 6.70 -15.81
N ALA A 59 -1.62 7.49 -14.73
CA ALA A 59 -1.93 7.01 -13.39
C ALA A 59 -3.32 6.36 -13.32
N ALA A 60 -4.34 7.02 -13.87
CA ALA A 60 -5.70 6.48 -13.93
C ALA A 60 -5.79 5.15 -14.68
N ARG A 61 -5.14 5.03 -15.85
CA ARG A 61 -5.07 3.78 -16.63
C ARG A 61 -4.36 2.66 -15.87
N ILE A 62 -3.27 2.97 -15.16
CA ILE A 62 -2.55 1.98 -14.36
C ILE A 62 -3.41 1.48 -13.20
N VAL A 63 -4.06 2.38 -12.46
CA VAL A 63 -4.97 2.03 -11.36
C VAL A 63 -6.12 1.18 -11.88
N GLN A 64 -6.77 1.58 -12.99
CA GLN A 64 -7.83 0.79 -13.61
C GLN A 64 -7.35 -0.62 -13.95
N ARG A 65 -6.20 -0.74 -14.64
CA ARG A 65 -5.68 -2.05 -15.04
C ARG A 65 -5.33 -2.92 -13.84
N ALA A 66 -4.79 -2.34 -12.78
CA ALA A 66 -4.48 -3.04 -11.54
C ALA A 66 -5.76 -3.64 -10.91
N LEU A 67 -6.82 -2.84 -10.81
CA LEU A 67 -8.10 -3.28 -10.24
C LEU A 67 -8.78 -4.36 -11.08
N GLU A 68 -8.76 -4.25 -12.41
CA GLU A 68 -9.26 -5.28 -13.34
C GLU A 68 -8.54 -6.63 -13.14
N LEU A 69 -7.23 -6.59 -12.89
CA LEU A 69 -6.40 -7.78 -12.63
C LEU A 69 -6.49 -8.29 -11.18
N GLY A 70 -7.28 -7.65 -10.32
CA GLY A 70 -7.41 -8.00 -8.91
C GLY A 70 -6.26 -7.52 -8.01
N VAL A 71 -5.33 -6.70 -8.53
CA VAL A 71 -4.30 -5.99 -7.76
C VAL A 71 -4.96 -4.79 -7.08
N ASN A 72 -5.67 -5.06 -6.00
CA ASN A 72 -6.46 -4.07 -5.30
C ASN A 72 -5.85 -3.58 -3.98
N HIS A 73 -4.59 -3.91 -3.69
CA HIS A 73 -3.83 -3.22 -2.66
C HIS A 73 -3.04 -2.08 -3.28
N ILE A 74 -3.40 -0.86 -2.91
CA ILE A 74 -2.81 0.38 -3.41
C ILE A 74 -2.02 1.02 -2.26
N GLU A 75 -0.72 1.16 -2.45
CA GLU A 75 0.20 1.66 -1.44
C GLU A 75 0.81 2.99 -1.87
N THR A 76 1.02 3.90 -0.91
CA THR A 76 1.79 5.13 -1.11
C THR A 76 2.43 5.60 0.21
N ALA A 77 3.01 6.80 0.21
CA ALA A 77 3.58 7.44 1.39
C ALA A 77 3.52 8.97 1.28
N GLN A 78 3.47 9.65 2.42
CA GLN A 78 3.57 11.11 2.50
C GLN A 78 4.88 11.67 1.90
N MET A 79 5.94 10.85 1.86
CA MET A 79 7.24 11.24 1.32
C MET A 79 7.37 11.00 -0.19
N TYR A 80 6.36 10.41 -0.86
CA TYR A 80 6.41 10.13 -2.29
C TYR A 80 5.96 11.33 -3.14
N SER A 81 6.53 12.51 -2.89
CA SER A 81 6.17 13.76 -3.59
C SER A 81 4.64 13.94 -3.62
N ASN A 82 4.06 14.23 -4.78
CA ASN A 82 2.61 14.38 -5.02
C ASN A 82 1.87 13.07 -5.30
N SER A 83 2.42 11.90 -4.94
CA SER A 83 1.81 10.59 -5.21
C SER A 83 0.39 10.43 -4.66
N GLU A 84 0.15 10.92 -3.45
CA GLU A 84 -1.17 10.83 -2.82
C GLU A 84 -2.24 11.61 -3.60
N ASP A 85 -1.89 12.75 -4.21
CA ASP A 85 -2.82 13.55 -5.00
C ASP A 85 -3.22 12.83 -6.29
N TYR A 86 -2.25 12.24 -7.01
CA TYR A 86 -2.52 11.53 -8.26
C TYR A 86 -3.26 10.22 -8.05
N LEU A 87 -2.87 9.44 -7.03
CA LEU A 87 -3.61 8.24 -6.66
C LEU A 87 -5.02 8.59 -6.18
N GLY A 88 -5.17 9.64 -5.37
CA GLY A 88 -6.49 10.11 -4.93
C GLY A 88 -7.41 10.48 -6.09
N ALA A 89 -6.88 11.21 -7.08
CA ALA A 89 -7.64 11.55 -8.29
C ALA A 89 -8.05 10.31 -9.08
N ALA A 90 -7.14 9.35 -9.29
CA ALA A 90 -7.40 8.11 -10.03
C ALA A 90 -8.39 7.18 -9.30
N LEU A 91 -8.39 7.19 -7.96
CA LEU A 91 -9.24 6.34 -7.13
C LEU A 91 -10.65 6.91 -6.94
N ARG A 92 -10.88 8.21 -7.16
CA ARG A 92 -12.17 8.87 -6.89
C ARG A 92 -13.36 8.25 -7.63
N GLN A 93 -13.13 7.65 -8.79
CA GLN A 93 -14.19 6.99 -9.57
C GLN A 93 -14.55 5.58 -9.08
N TRP A 94 -13.81 5.04 -8.10
CA TRP A 94 -13.98 3.68 -7.60
C TRP A 94 -14.67 3.69 -6.24
N PRO A 95 -15.55 2.70 -5.95
CA PRO A 95 -16.08 2.53 -4.60
C PRO A 95 -14.93 2.32 -3.61
N ARG A 96 -15.00 2.96 -2.43
CA ARG A 96 -13.92 2.89 -1.43
C ARG A 96 -13.58 1.44 -1.05
N ASP A 97 -14.58 0.58 -0.93
CA ASP A 97 -14.39 -0.83 -0.52
C ASP A 97 -13.88 -1.74 -1.65
N ALA A 98 -13.68 -1.21 -2.87
CA ALA A 98 -13.11 -1.97 -3.99
C ALA A 98 -11.60 -2.24 -3.81
N TYR A 99 -10.91 -1.45 -2.98
CA TYR A 99 -9.46 -1.51 -2.79
C TYR A 99 -9.05 -1.40 -1.32
N ILE A 100 -7.88 -1.98 -1.02
CA ILE A 100 -7.15 -1.83 0.24
C ILE A 100 -6.21 -0.63 0.06
N LEU A 101 -6.36 0.41 0.86
CA LEU A 101 -5.55 1.62 0.78
C LEU A 101 -4.54 1.69 1.92
N GLN A 102 -3.26 1.81 1.57
CA GLN A 102 -2.16 2.01 2.49
C GLN A 102 -1.45 3.34 2.23
N THR A 103 -1.19 4.11 3.29
CA THR A 103 -0.15 5.15 3.26
C THR A 103 0.88 4.95 4.38
N LYS A 104 2.00 5.67 4.29
CA LYS A 104 3.06 5.68 5.28
C LYS A 104 3.32 7.10 5.77
N ALA A 105 3.45 7.25 7.08
CA ALA A 105 3.73 8.52 7.74
C ALA A 105 4.99 8.40 8.60
N ALA A 106 5.93 9.32 8.44
CA ALA A 106 7.14 9.34 9.28
C ALA A 106 6.75 9.71 10.73
N PRO A 107 7.36 9.08 11.75
CA PRO A 107 7.23 9.54 13.14
C PRO A 107 7.61 11.02 13.29
N SER A 108 7.06 11.65 14.33
CA SER A 108 7.38 13.04 14.65
C SER A 108 7.51 13.24 16.17
N ALA A 109 8.44 14.09 16.57
CA ALA A 109 8.52 14.58 17.94
C ALA A 109 7.29 15.41 18.35
N ASP A 110 6.49 15.89 17.39
CA ASP A 110 5.17 16.47 17.63
C ASP A 110 4.07 15.51 17.13
N PRO A 111 3.39 14.78 18.04
CA PRO A 111 2.31 13.86 17.69
C PRO A 111 1.13 14.54 16.97
N GLN A 112 0.88 15.83 17.20
CA GLN A 112 -0.18 16.56 16.50
C GLN A 112 0.21 16.86 15.05
N ARG A 113 1.49 17.13 14.79
CA ARG A 113 2.02 17.20 13.42
C ARG A 113 1.88 15.86 12.69
N PHE A 114 2.15 14.74 13.36
CA PHE A 114 1.87 13.41 12.81
C PHE A 114 0.38 13.23 12.48
N LYS A 115 -0.53 13.57 13.41
CA LYS A 115 -1.99 13.52 13.21
C LYS A 115 -2.41 14.33 11.98
N ALA A 116 -1.98 15.59 11.92
CA ALA A 116 -2.30 16.51 10.82
C ALA A 116 -1.82 15.96 9.47
N GLY A 117 -0.61 15.36 9.43
CA GLY A 117 -0.09 14.70 8.24
C GLY A 117 -0.98 13.56 7.75
N VAL A 118 -1.41 12.67 8.65
CA VAL A 118 -2.29 11.54 8.30
C VAL A 118 -3.65 12.02 7.82
N LEU A 119 -4.23 13.05 8.45
CA LEU A 119 -5.48 13.65 8.00
C LEU A 119 -5.33 14.32 6.62
N ALA A 120 -4.19 14.98 6.36
CA ALA A 120 -3.90 15.54 5.05
C ALA A 120 -3.78 14.45 3.98
N SER A 121 -3.20 13.29 4.31
CA SER A 121 -3.17 12.13 3.40
C SER A 121 -4.58 11.67 3.01
N LEU A 122 -5.51 11.56 3.97
CA LEU A 122 -6.91 11.21 3.67
C LEU A 122 -7.56 12.22 2.72
N THR A 123 -7.30 13.52 2.91
CA THR A 123 -7.78 14.58 2.03
C THR A 123 -7.23 14.44 0.61
N ARG A 124 -5.91 14.28 0.46
CA ARG A 124 -5.26 14.10 -0.86
C ARG A 124 -5.73 12.84 -1.57
N LEU A 125 -5.88 11.74 -0.83
CA LEU A 125 -6.36 10.46 -1.34
C LEU A 125 -7.87 10.42 -1.59
N HIS A 126 -8.61 11.48 -1.25
CA HIS A 126 -10.07 11.53 -1.30
C HIS A 126 -10.75 10.33 -0.62
N ALA A 127 -10.19 9.87 0.49
CA ALA A 127 -10.62 8.68 1.20
C ALA A 127 -11.24 9.03 2.56
N SER A 128 -12.31 8.32 2.92
CA SER A 128 -12.90 8.42 4.26
C SER A 128 -12.03 7.76 5.35
N HIS A 129 -11.27 6.74 4.97
CA HIS A 129 -10.40 5.97 5.85
C HIS A 129 -9.26 5.28 5.09
N LEU A 130 -8.19 4.94 5.81
CA LEU A 130 -7.11 4.05 5.38
C LEU A 130 -7.38 2.63 5.90
N ASP A 131 -7.10 1.62 5.09
CA ASP A 131 -7.07 0.24 5.60
C ASP A 131 -5.82 0.03 6.43
N LEU A 132 -4.67 0.52 5.94
CA LEU A 132 -3.37 0.33 6.56
C LEU A 132 -2.65 1.68 6.71
N LEU A 133 -2.11 1.95 7.89
CA LEU A 133 -1.16 3.04 8.14
C LEU A 133 0.15 2.46 8.67
N SER A 134 1.26 2.72 7.99
CA SER A 134 2.59 2.30 8.46
C SER A 134 3.40 3.49 8.98
N PHE A 135 4.09 3.31 10.10
CA PHE A 135 5.12 4.23 10.56
C PHE A 135 6.36 4.12 9.66
N HIS A 136 6.64 5.16 8.89
CA HIS A 136 7.67 5.12 7.86
C HIS A 136 9.06 5.33 8.47
N GLY A 137 9.96 4.36 8.26
CA GLY A 137 11.39 4.55 8.46
C GLY A 137 11.83 4.65 9.92
N ILE A 138 11.25 3.82 10.79
CA ILE A 138 11.75 3.56 12.15
C ILE A 138 13.11 2.86 12.06
N ASN A 139 14.15 3.65 11.78
CA ASN A 139 15.51 3.17 11.48
C ASN A 139 16.52 3.57 12.56
N ASP A 140 16.07 4.26 13.61
CA ASP A 140 16.88 4.78 14.70
C ASP A 140 16.05 4.85 16.00
N GLU A 141 16.73 4.96 17.14
CA GLU A 141 16.13 4.97 18.46
C GLU A 141 15.26 6.21 18.69
N GLU A 142 15.63 7.35 18.11
CA GLU A 142 14.86 8.59 18.22
C GLU A 142 13.47 8.44 17.61
N LYS A 143 13.37 7.90 16.39
CA LYS A 143 12.07 7.64 15.75
C LYS A 143 11.27 6.58 16.47
N LEU A 144 11.92 5.55 17.00
CA LEU A 144 11.24 4.54 17.81
C LEU A 144 10.60 5.20 19.04
N GLU A 145 11.35 6.05 19.74
CA GLU A 145 10.87 6.80 20.90
C GLU A 145 9.73 7.76 20.54
N GLN A 146 9.81 8.46 19.40
CA GLN A 146 8.72 9.31 18.90
C GLN A 146 7.41 8.52 18.67
N VAL A 147 7.50 7.23 18.35
CA VAL A 147 6.33 6.34 18.19
C VAL A 147 5.82 5.85 19.54
N LEU A 148 6.69 5.34 20.40
CA LEU A 148 6.32 4.51 21.56
C LEU A 148 6.13 5.27 22.88
N ARG A 149 6.72 6.46 23.04
CA ARG A 149 6.62 7.21 24.31
C ARG A 149 5.15 7.54 24.66
N PRO A 150 4.82 7.75 25.96
CA PRO A 150 3.49 8.21 26.35
C PRO A 150 3.07 9.48 25.59
N GLY A 151 1.85 9.48 25.05
CA GLY A 151 1.36 10.55 24.17
C GLY A 151 2.03 10.60 22.78
N GLY A 152 2.85 9.62 22.41
CA GLY A 152 3.57 9.53 21.14
C GLY A 152 2.69 9.18 19.94
N CYS A 153 3.32 8.99 18.78
CA CYS A 153 2.58 8.79 17.52
C CYS A 153 1.71 7.53 17.53
N LEU A 154 2.07 6.49 18.29
CA LEU A 154 1.25 5.27 18.39
C LEU A 154 -0.10 5.55 19.06
N GLU A 155 -0.13 6.33 20.15
CA GLU A 155 -1.39 6.68 20.82
C GLU A 155 -2.29 7.52 19.92
N VAL A 156 -1.72 8.50 19.21
CA VAL A 156 -2.44 9.28 18.19
C VAL A 156 -2.98 8.39 17.07
N ALA A 157 -2.19 7.44 16.57
CA ALA A 157 -2.66 6.51 15.55
C ALA A 157 -3.80 5.61 16.08
N ARG A 158 -3.77 5.24 17.36
CA ARG A 158 -4.84 4.50 18.03
C ARG A 158 -6.11 5.34 18.19
N GLU A 159 -6.01 6.64 18.42
CA GLU A 159 -7.16 7.56 18.36
C GLU A 159 -7.79 7.57 16.96
N LEU A 160 -6.97 7.69 15.91
CA LEU A 160 -7.46 7.64 14.53
C LEU A 160 -8.14 6.30 14.20
N GLN A 161 -7.72 5.18 14.81
CA GLN A 161 -8.46 3.92 14.72
C GLN A 161 -9.83 3.98 15.42
N LYS A 162 -9.92 4.56 16.62
CA LYS A 162 -11.19 4.76 17.34
C LYS A 162 -12.15 5.65 16.54
N GLU A 163 -11.61 6.66 15.86
CA GLU A 163 -12.32 7.55 14.94
C GLU A 163 -12.67 6.88 13.59
N ARG A 164 -12.30 5.61 13.38
CA ARG A 164 -12.48 4.83 12.13
C ARG A 164 -11.79 5.43 10.90
N LYS A 165 -10.78 6.28 11.09
CA LYS A 165 -9.97 6.87 10.02
C LYS A 165 -8.86 5.93 9.54
N VAL A 166 -8.46 4.98 10.37
CA VAL A 166 -7.44 3.95 10.07
C VAL A 166 -7.94 2.61 10.59
N ARG A 167 -7.83 1.52 9.82
CA ARG A 167 -8.26 0.18 10.28
C ARG A 167 -7.14 -0.57 10.98
N PHE A 168 -5.94 -0.63 10.40
CA PHE A 168 -4.79 -1.34 10.98
C PHE A 168 -3.51 -0.51 10.93
N LEU A 169 -2.64 -0.77 11.91
CA LEU A 169 -1.34 -0.09 12.08
C LEU A 169 -0.20 -1.08 11.82
N GLY A 170 0.88 -0.60 11.22
CA GLY A 170 2.13 -1.33 11.02
C GLY A 170 3.33 -0.38 10.98
N PHE A 171 4.50 -0.88 10.57
CA PHE A 171 5.70 -0.12 10.29
C PHE A 171 6.41 -0.72 9.07
#